data_AF-A0A1M7XW27-F1
#
_entry.id   AF-A0A1M7XW27-F1
#
_cell.length_a   1.000
_cell.length_b   1.000
_cell.length_c   1.000
_cell.angle_alpha   90.00
_cell.angle_beta   90.00
_cell.angle_gamma   90.00
#
_symmetry.space_group_name_H-M   'P 1'
#
loop_
_entity.id
_entity.type
_entity.pdbx_description
1 polymer ?
#
loop_
_entity_poly.entity_id
_entity_poly.type
_entity_poly.pdbx_seq_one_letter_code
_entity_poly.pdbx_strand_id
1 'polypeptide(L)'
;MTETTPFPHPAPVTIAGLRNHFHSTYQLGEKQVELMVNSSRKSLDKILAEARTALQSDNVPAEMVNIGHSLKGLLLNMGEPEWAEIARDLEKSARAGEVRDYSALVALLTEGMATVLAYDEKE
;
A
#
# COMPACT_ATOMS: atom_id res chain seq x y z
N MET A 1 -23.85 6.60 16.75
CA MET A 1 -23.21 7.29 15.61
C MET A 1 -21.71 7.17 15.85
N THR A 2 -21.07 6.18 15.24
CA THR A 2 -19.61 6.05 15.29
C THR A 2 -19.03 7.08 14.34
N GLU A 3 -18.48 8.17 14.87
CA GLU A 3 -17.61 9.05 14.10
C GLU A 3 -16.40 8.23 13.67
N THR A 4 -16.45 7.69 12.46
CA THR A 4 -15.30 7.11 11.79
C THR A 4 -14.34 8.27 11.56
N THR A 5 -13.29 8.38 12.37
CA THR A 5 -12.24 9.38 12.16
C THR A 5 -11.79 9.28 10.71
N PRO A 6 -11.94 10.32 9.88
CA PRO A 6 -11.60 10.23 8.47
C PRO A 6 -10.11 9.91 8.37
N PHE A 7 -9.79 8.82 7.69
CA PHE A 7 -8.40 8.52 7.38
C PHE A 7 -7.82 9.69 6.58
N PRO A 8 -6.54 10.03 6.77
CA PRO A 8 -5.87 10.97 5.87
C PRO A 8 -5.96 10.41 4.45
N HIS A 9 -6.15 11.30 3.46
CA HIS A 9 -6.22 10.95 2.04
C HIS A 9 -5.03 11.61 1.33
N PRO A 10 -3.84 10.95 1.31
CA PRO A 10 -2.70 11.44 0.57
C PRO A 10 -3.00 11.53 -0.92
N ALA A 11 -2.14 12.24 -1.65
CA ALA A 11 -2.25 12.27 -3.11
C ALA A 11 -2.14 10.82 -3.67
N PRO A 12 -2.93 10.47 -4.69
CA PRO A 12 -2.79 9.17 -5.35
C PRO A 12 -1.38 8.97 -5.89
N VAL A 13 -0.91 7.73 -5.78
CA VAL A 13 0.39 7.34 -6.26
C VAL A 13 0.40 7.33 -7.79
N THR A 14 1.46 7.90 -8.38
CA THR A 14 1.59 8.03 -9.84
C THR A 14 2.80 7.27 -10.35
N ILE A 15 2.70 6.72 -11.56
CA ILE A 15 3.84 6.04 -12.21
C ILE A 15 5.02 6.99 -12.43
N ALA A 16 4.75 8.25 -12.79
CA ALA A 16 5.80 9.26 -12.93
C ALA A 16 6.52 9.50 -11.60
N GLY A 17 5.77 9.56 -10.48
CA GLY A 17 6.32 9.66 -9.13
C GLY A 17 7.24 8.49 -8.79
N LEU A 18 6.77 7.24 -8.97
CA LEU A 18 7.60 6.04 -8.74
C LEU A 18 8.85 6.03 -9.60
N ARG A 19 8.71 6.30 -10.91
CA ARG A 19 9.86 6.31 -11.83
C ARG A 19 10.91 7.30 -11.39
N ASN A 20 10.48 8.52 -11.06
CA ASN A 20 11.36 9.57 -10.57
C ASN A 20 12.03 9.16 -9.25
N HIS A 21 11.28 8.57 -8.32
CA HIS A 21 11.83 8.08 -7.05
C HIS A 21 12.90 7.01 -7.28
N PHE A 22 12.59 5.97 -8.07
CA PHE A 22 13.53 4.89 -8.34
C PHE A 22 14.78 5.37 -9.08
N HIS A 23 14.60 6.25 -10.06
CA HIS A 23 15.72 6.83 -10.80
C HIS A 23 16.63 7.65 -9.88
N SER A 24 16.05 8.58 -9.10
CA SER A 24 16.82 9.52 -8.28
C SER A 24 17.43 8.89 -7.02
N THR A 25 16.71 7.99 -6.36
CA THR A 25 17.10 7.41 -5.07
C THR A 25 18.05 6.23 -5.25
N TYR A 26 17.79 5.38 -6.24
CA TYR A 26 18.57 4.16 -6.49
C TYR A 26 19.51 4.27 -7.69
N GLN A 27 19.56 5.44 -8.36
CA GLN A 27 20.43 5.70 -9.52
C GLN A 27 20.26 4.67 -10.66
N LEU A 28 19.03 4.21 -10.86
CA LEU A 28 18.69 3.16 -11.82
C LEU A 28 18.48 3.71 -13.23
N GLY A 29 18.92 2.96 -14.25
CA GLY A 29 18.56 3.25 -15.63
C GLY A 29 17.11 2.90 -15.96
N GLU A 30 16.58 3.40 -17.08
CA GLU A 30 15.17 3.25 -17.48
C GLU A 30 14.65 1.81 -17.39
N LYS A 31 15.39 0.84 -17.95
CA LYS A 31 14.99 -0.58 -17.90
C LYS A 31 14.88 -1.11 -16.46
N GLN A 32 15.79 -0.70 -15.58
CA GLN A 32 15.76 -1.13 -14.18
C GLN A 32 14.62 -0.43 -13.42
N VAL A 33 14.32 0.82 -13.75
CA VAL A 33 13.17 1.55 -13.22
C VAL A 33 11.87 0.83 -13.59
N GLU A 34 11.68 0.43 -14.86
CA GLU A 34 10.48 -0.32 -15.26
C GLU A 34 10.35 -1.67 -14.56
N LEU A 35 11.47 -2.40 -14.39
CA LEU A 35 11.49 -3.63 -13.60
C LEU A 35 11.04 -3.39 -12.16
N MET A 36 11.47 -2.29 -11.54
CA MET A 36 11.07 -1.91 -10.19
C MET A 36 9.60 -1.54 -10.12
N VAL A 37 9.08 -0.74 -11.07
CA VAL A 37 7.65 -0.38 -11.14
C VAL A 37 6.80 -1.65 -11.25
N ASN A 38 7.15 -2.55 -12.17
CA ASN A 38 6.44 -3.82 -12.34
C ASN A 38 6.52 -4.73 -11.10
N SER A 39 7.68 -4.79 -10.44
CA SER A 39 7.87 -5.55 -9.20
C SER A 39 7.01 -5.00 -8.06
N SER A 40 6.99 -3.67 -7.90
CA SER A 40 6.15 -2.98 -6.93
C SER A 40 4.67 -3.21 -7.19
N ARG A 41 4.22 -3.13 -8.45
CA ARG A 41 2.84 -3.47 -8.82
C ARG A 41 2.45 -4.88 -8.40
N LYS A 42 3.25 -5.89 -8.78
CA LYS A 42 2.98 -7.30 -8.44
C LYS A 42 2.94 -7.52 -6.92
N SER A 43 3.87 -6.91 -6.19
CA SER A 43 3.92 -7.00 -4.74
C SER A 43 2.70 -6.35 -4.09
N LEU A 44 2.31 -5.18 -4.60
CA LEU A 44 1.14 -4.45 -4.11
C LEU A 44 -0.16 -5.23 -4.37
N ASP A 45 -0.35 -5.73 -5.59
CA ASP A 45 -1.53 -6.52 -5.96
C ASP A 45 -1.67 -7.76 -5.06
N LYS A 46 -0.56 -8.47 -4.84
CA LYS A 46 -0.50 -9.61 -3.91
C LYS A 46 -0.90 -9.21 -2.49
N ILE A 47 -0.29 -8.19 -1.91
CA ILE A 47 -0.55 -7.79 -0.52
C ILE A 47 -2.00 -7.31 -0.35
N LEU A 48 -2.55 -6.57 -1.32
CA LEU A 48 -3.95 -6.12 -1.26
C LEU A 48 -4.94 -7.27 -1.46
N ALA A 49 -4.60 -8.28 -2.27
CA ALA A 49 -5.40 -9.51 -2.37
C ALA A 49 -5.39 -10.31 -1.05
N GLU A 50 -4.23 -10.42 -0.39
CA GLU A 50 -4.09 -11.00 0.94
C GLU A 50 -4.92 -10.20 1.97
N ALA A 51 -4.90 -8.87 1.90
CA ALA A 51 -5.70 -8.01 2.77
C ALA A 51 -7.21 -8.24 2.61
N ARG A 52 -7.70 -8.34 1.37
CA ARG A 52 -9.11 -8.65 1.10
C ARG A 52 -9.52 -10.02 1.62
N THR A 53 -8.60 -10.99 1.56
CA THR A 53 -8.82 -12.34 2.09
C THR A 53 -8.88 -12.32 3.62
N ALA A 54 -7.95 -11.61 4.26
CA ALA A 54 -7.88 -11.46 5.71
C ALA A 54 -9.13 -10.82 6.31
N LEU A 55 -9.80 -9.91 5.58
CA LEU A 55 -11.07 -9.33 6.02
C LEU A 55 -12.20 -10.35 6.20
N GLN A 56 -12.08 -11.55 5.62
CA GLN A 56 -13.06 -12.63 5.75
C GLN A 56 -12.67 -13.66 6.83
N SER A 57 -11.56 -13.46 7.54
CA SER A 57 -11.07 -14.41 8.53
C SER A 57 -11.60 -14.14 9.94
N ASP A 58 -11.62 -15.17 10.78
CA ASP A 58 -11.99 -15.04 12.19
C ASP A 58 -10.95 -14.28 13.03
N ASN A 59 -9.77 -13.97 12.45
CA ASN A 59 -8.66 -13.31 13.13
C ASN A 59 -8.10 -12.14 12.31
N VAL A 60 -9.00 -11.29 11.81
CA VAL A 60 -8.67 -10.09 11.02
C VAL A 60 -7.53 -9.26 11.65
N PRO A 61 -7.53 -8.94 12.96
CA PRO A 61 -6.48 -8.08 13.53
C PRO A 61 -5.09 -8.70 13.40
N ALA A 62 -4.91 -10.00 13.66
CA ALA A 62 -3.59 -10.63 13.59
C ALA A 62 -3.05 -10.64 12.15
N GLU A 63 -3.91 -10.88 11.15
CA GLU A 63 -3.51 -10.84 9.75
C GLU A 63 -3.19 -9.41 9.29
N MET A 64 -3.98 -8.43 9.72
CA MET A 64 -3.77 -7.01 9.41
C MET A 64 -2.45 -6.45 9.94
N VAL A 65 -1.89 -7.01 11.03
CA VAL A 65 -0.54 -6.66 11.48
C VAL A 65 0.50 -6.97 10.40
N ASN A 66 0.45 -8.17 9.82
CA ASN A 66 1.44 -8.60 8.82
C ASN A 66 1.25 -7.87 7.48
N ILE A 67 -0.01 -7.61 7.11
CA ILE A 67 -0.36 -6.83 5.92
C ILE A 67 0.14 -5.39 6.07
N GLY A 68 -0.16 -4.73 7.18
CA GLY A 68 0.30 -3.37 7.45
C GLY A 68 1.83 -3.26 7.45
N HIS A 69 2.52 -4.25 8.03
CA HIS A 69 3.98 -4.32 7.99
C HIS A 69 4.54 -4.41 6.56
N SER A 70 3.97 -5.30 5.75
CA SER A 70 4.37 -5.52 4.36
C SER A 70 4.10 -4.29 3.48
N LEU A 71 2.91 -3.70 3.61
CA LEU A 71 2.53 -2.47 2.89
C LEU A 71 3.46 -1.31 3.25
N LYS A 72 3.72 -1.09 4.54
CA LYS A 72 4.62 -0.02 5.00
C LYS A 72 6.00 -0.16 4.36
N GLY A 73 6.58 -1.36 4.37
CA GLY A 73 7.89 -1.61 3.75
C GLY A 73 7.87 -1.34 2.24
N LEU A 74 6.83 -1.83 1.55
CA LEU A 74 6.69 -1.61 0.11
C LEU A 74 6.52 -0.13 -0.25
N LEU A 75 5.67 0.60 0.48
CA LEU A 75 5.38 2.01 0.23
C LEU A 75 6.59 2.90 0.50
N LEU A 76 7.38 2.59 1.53
CA LEU A 76 8.67 3.26 1.76
C LEU A 76 9.64 3.03 0.60
N ASN A 77 9.73 1.80 0.10
CA ASN A 77 10.57 1.48 -1.07
C ASN A 77 10.08 2.18 -2.35
N MET A 78 8.78 2.46 -2.47
CA MET A 78 8.20 3.22 -3.59
C MET A 78 8.38 4.74 -3.47
N GLY A 79 8.88 5.24 -2.34
CA GLY A 79 9.01 6.67 -2.09
C GLY A 79 7.73 7.36 -1.64
N GLU A 80 6.79 6.61 -1.05
CA GLU A 80 5.45 7.07 -0.68
C GLU A 80 5.27 7.12 0.86
N PRO A 81 5.93 8.07 1.57
CA PRO A 81 5.97 8.08 3.03
C PRO A 81 4.62 8.35 3.69
N GLU A 82 3.76 9.17 3.07
CA GLU A 82 2.42 9.47 3.62
C GLU A 82 1.54 8.22 3.63
N TRP A 83 1.58 7.45 2.54
CA TRP A 83 0.92 6.15 2.46
C TRP A 83 1.55 5.13 3.41
N ALA A 84 2.87 5.15 3.58
CA ALA A 84 3.55 4.27 4.53
C ALA A 84 3.13 4.54 5.99
N GLU A 85 2.86 5.79 6.37
CA GLU A 85 2.33 6.11 7.70
C GLU A 85 0.90 5.57 7.89
N ILE A 86 0.05 5.58 6.85
CA ILE A 86 -1.27 4.92 6.92
C ILE A 86 -1.12 3.42 7.16
N ALA A 87 -0.22 2.76 6.41
CA ALA A 87 0.06 1.33 6.60
C ALA A 87 0.65 1.02 7.98
N ARG A 88 1.45 1.94 8.54
CA ARG A 88 2.00 1.85 9.89
C ARG A 88 0.90 1.98 10.95
N ASP A 89 -0.06 2.88 10.76
CA ASP A 89 -1.18 3.04 11.68
C ASP A 89 -2.13 1.84 11.63
N LEU A 90 -2.33 1.24 10.45
CA LEU A 90 -2.97 -0.07 10.31
C LEU A 90 -2.24 -1.14 11.13
N GLU A 91 -0.92 -1.29 10.94
CA GLU A 91 -0.12 -2.27 11.69
C GLU A 91 -0.24 -2.08 13.21
N LYS A 92 -0.12 -0.83 13.69
CA LYS A 92 -0.17 -0.51 15.12
C LYS A 92 -1.55 -0.77 15.72
N SER A 93 -2.61 -0.30 15.07
CA SER A 93 -3.98 -0.47 15.56
C SER A 93 -4.39 -1.95 15.60
N ALA A 94 -4.04 -2.69 14.54
CA ALA A 94 -4.23 -4.14 14.48
C ALA A 94 -3.47 -4.86 15.60
N ARG A 95 -2.21 -4.47 15.86
CA ARG A 95 -1.38 -5.05 16.93
C ARG A 95 -1.92 -4.75 18.33
N ALA A 96 -2.52 -3.59 18.52
CA ALA A 96 -3.18 -3.19 19.76
C ALA A 96 -4.56 -3.85 19.95
N GLY A 97 -5.07 -4.58 18.96
CA GLY A 97 -6.41 -5.16 18.99
C GLY A 97 -7.52 -4.12 18.89
N GLU A 98 -7.22 -2.93 18.34
CA GLU A 98 -8.22 -1.89 18.14
C GLU A 98 -9.28 -2.35 17.13
N VAL A 99 -10.54 -2.04 17.41
CA VAL A 99 -11.63 -2.22 16.45
C VAL A 99 -11.61 -1.04 15.49
N ARG A 100 -11.17 -1.27 14.26
CA ARG A 100 -11.21 -0.28 13.17
C ARG A 100 -11.96 -0.84 11.98
N ASP A 101 -12.42 0.06 11.12
CA ASP A 101 -12.93 -0.31 9.81
C ASP A 101 -11.76 -0.65 8.87
N TYR A 102 -11.24 -1.86 9.03
CA TYR A 102 -10.16 -2.40 8.20
C TYR A 102 -10.58 -2.47 6.72
N SER A 103 -11.87 -2.65 6.44
CA SER A 103 -12.40 -2.68 5.08
C SER A 103 -12.25 -1.31 4.41
N ALA A 104 -12.64 -0.24 5.11
CA ALA A 104 -12.48 1.13 4.61
C ALA A 104 -11.00 1.50 4.40
N LEU A 105 -10.09 1.04 5.28
CA LEU A 105 -8.65 1.24 5.10
C LEU A 105 -8.11 0.53 3.85
N VAL A 106 -8.49 -0.73 3.64
CA VAL A 106 -8.07 -1.49 2.46
C VAL A 106 -8.63 -0.89 1.18
N ALA A 107 -9.86 -0.36 1.22
CA ALA A 107 -10.46 0.38 0.11
C ALA A 107 -9.66 1.66 -0.21
N LEU A 108 -9.36 2.48 0.80
CA LEU A 108 -8.55 3.69 0.66
C LEU A 108 -7.17 3.40 0.04
N LEU A 109 -6.48 2.38 0.54
CA LEU A 109 -5.18 1.95 0.00
C LEU A 109 -5.31 1.45 -1.45
N THR A 110 -6.39 0.74 -1.77
CA THR A 110 -6.65 0.28 -3.14
C THR A 110 -6.86 1.47 -4.08
N GLU A 111 -7.66 2.46 -3.67
CA GLU A 111 -7.93 3.67 -4.46
C GLU A 111 -6.69 4.53 -4.65
N GLY A 112 -5.93 4.78 -3.59
CA GLY A 112 -4.69 5.55 -3.63
C GLY A 112 -3.63 4.95 -4.56
N MET A 113 -3.67 3.64 -4.78
CA MET A 113 -2.72 2.90 -5.61
C MET A 113 -3.28 2.48 -6.97
N ALA A 114 -4.48 2.90 -7.33
CA ALA A 114 -5.19 2.43 -8.52
C ALA A 114 -4.36 2.55 -9.80
N THR A 115 -3.63 3.65 -9.97
CA THR A 115 -2.75 3.88 -11.13
C THR A 115 -1.61 2.86 -11.20
N VAL A 116 -1.03 2.48 -10.06
CA VAL A 116 0.03 1.47 -9.98
C VAL A 116 -0.51 0.08 -10.27
N LEU A 117 -1.67 -0.26 -9.71
CA LEU A 117 -2.33 -1.55 -9.92
C LEU A 117 -2.75 -1.75 -11.38
N ALA A 118 -3.25 -0.69 -12.01
CA ALA A 118 -3.63 -0.68 -13.42
C ALA A 118 -2.45 -0.53 -14.38
N TYR A 119 -1.22 -0.41 -13.88
CA TYR A 119 -0.05 -0.29 -14.72
C TYR A 119 0.18 -1.57 -15.51
N ASP A 120 0.13 -1.43 -16.83
CA ASP A 120 0.51 -2.46 -17.77
C ASP A 120 1.60 -1.84 -18.65
N GLU A 121 2.79 -2.43 -18.62
CA GLU A 121 3.88 -2.00 -19.47
C GLU A 121 3.48 -2.31 -20.91
N LYS A 122 3.19 -1.28 -21.70
CA LYS A 122 3.05 -1.46 -23.15
C LYS A 122 4.46 -1.74 -23.69
N GLU A 123 4.71 -3.01 -24.01
CA GLU A 123 5.87 -3.46 -24.78
C GLU A 123 6.08 -2.64 -26.07
#